data_AF-A0A3M1YT33-F1
#
_entry.id   AF-A0A3M1YT33-F1
#
_cell.length_a   1.000
_cell.length_b   1.000
_cell.length_c   1.000
_cell.angle_alpha   90.00
_cell.angle_beta   90.00
_cell.angle_gamma   90.00
#
_symmetry.space_group_name_H-M   'P 1'
#
loop_
_entity.id
_entity.type
_entity.pdbx_description
1 polymer ?
#
loop_
_entity_poly.entity_id
_entity_poly.type
_entity_poly.pdbx_seq_one_letter_code
_entity_poly.pdbx_strand_id
1 'polypeptide(L)' 'MNENLDPTGQHFSASDKEIEKVLRPRTFDDFTGQEEIIENLKVFVQAALQRGEALDHVLLHG' A
#
# COMPACT_ATOMS: atom_id res chain seq x y z
N MET A 1 18.64 -0.79 13.31
CA MET A 1 17.47 -0.53 12.43
C MET A 1 17.67 0.85 11.84
N ASN A 2 17.42 1.04 10.54
CA ASN A 2 17.57 2.35 9.90
C ASN A 2 16.39 3.25 10.35
N GLU A 3 16.68 4.37 11.01
CA GLU A 3 15.68 5.30 11.54
C GLU A 3 14.82 5.93 10.43
N ASN A 4 15.30 5.92 9.18
CA ASN A 4 14.57 6.42 8.01
C ASN A 4 13.58 5.39 7.41
N LEU A 5 13.54 4.17 7.95
CA LEU A 5 12.66 3.08 7.46
C LEU A 5 11.55 2.74 8.46
N ASP A 6 11.09 3.71 9.26
CA ASP A 6 9.93 3.51 10.15
C ASP A 6 8.60 3.74 9.38
N PRO A 7 7.83 2.67 9.06
CA PRO A 7 6.55 2.81 8.38
C PRO A 7 5.41 3.22 9.32
N THR A 8 5.65 3.31 10.63
CA THR A 8 4.59 3.60 11.62
C THR A 8 4.25 5.09 11.70
N GLY A 9 5.11 5.95 11.14
CA GLY A 9 4.91 7.40 11.12
C GLY A 9 4.86 8.03 12.51
N GLN A 10 5.45 7.39 13.52
CA GLN A 10 5.48 7.87 14.91
C GLN A 10 6.23 9.20 15.04
N HIS A 11 7.17 9.47 14.13
CA HIS A 11 8.01 10.68 14.14
C HIS A 11 7.45 11.86 13.32
N PHE A 12 6.30 11.71 12.65
CA PHE A 12 5.72 12.77 11.82
C PHE A 12 4.89 13.77 12.64
N SER A 13 5.04 15.07 12.34
CA SER A 13 4.16 16.10 12.88
C SER A 13 2.72 15.96 12.33
N ALA A 14 1.75 16.66 12.92
CA ALA A 14 0.37 16.62 12.44
C ALA A 14 0.27 17.06 10.96
N SER A 15 1.01 18.10 10.57
CA SER A 15 1.07 18.59 9.20
C SER A 15 1.73 17.59 8.25
N ASP A 16 2.80 16.92 8.68
CA ASP A 16 3.46 15.88 7.87
C ASP A 16 2.51 14.71 7.60
N LYS A 17 1.71 14.31 8.60
CA LYS A 17 0.68 13.26 8.44
C LYS A 17 -0.44 13.67 7.49
N GLU A 18 -0.79 14.95 7.43
CA GLU A 18 -1.77 15.45 6.46
C GLU A 18 -1.21 15.42 5.04
N ILE A 19 0.04 15.85 4.85
CA ILE A 19 0.72 15.81 3.56
C ILE A 19 0.91 14.36 3.09
N GLU A 20 1.30 13.46 4.00
CA GLU A 20 1.50 12.04 3.72
C GLU A 20 0.23 11.39 3.18
N LYS A 21 -0.95 11.72 3.73
CA LYS A 21 -2.23 11.20 3.24
C LYS A 21 -2.55 11.61 1.81
N VAL A 22 -2.02 12.74 1.35
CA VAL A 22 -2.17 13.23 -0.03
C VAL A 22 -1.16 12.55 -0.95
N LEU A 23 0.05 12.27 -0.47
CA LEU A 23 1.13 11.67 -1.26
C LEU A 23 1.08 10.15 -1.33
N ARG A 24 0.53 9.48 -0.31
CA ARG A 24 0.39 8.01 -0.24
C ARG A 24 -1.05 7.63 -0.55
N PRO A 25 -1.29 7.01 -1.73
CA PRO A 25 -2.60 6.46 -2.09
C PRO A 25 -3.16 5.59 -0.97
N ARG A 26 -4.43 5.80 -0.62
CA ARG A 26 -5.13 4.98 0.38
C ARG A 26 -5.87 3.82 -0.24
N THR A 27 -6.31 4.01 -1.49
CA THR A 27 -7.00 3.02 -2.29
C THR A 27 -6.22 2.76 -3.56
N PHE A 28 -6.52 1.66 -4.23
CA PHE A 28 -5.94 1.40 -5.55
C PHE A 28 -6.36 2.45 -6.59
N ASP A 29 -7.51 3.09 -6.42
CA ASP A 29 -8.02 4.08 -7.37
C ASP A 29 -7.30 5.44 -7.22
N ASP A 30 -6.68 5.69 -6.05
CA ASP A 30 -5.81 6.84 -5.82
C ASP A 30 -4.37 6.61 -6.35
N PHE A 31 -4.03 5.37 -6.75
CA PHE A 31 -2.68 5.04 -7.21
C PHE A 31 -2.58 5.28 -8.72
N THR A 32 -1.63 6.13 -9.12
CA THR A 32 -1.44 6.50 -10.53
C THR A 32 -0.34 5.68 -11.19
N GLY A 33 -0.65 5.08 -12.35
CA GLY A 33 0.28 4.26 -13.13
C GLY A 33 0.28 2.79 -12.73
N GLN A 34 1.07 1.96 -13.43
CA GLN A 34 1.17 0.51 -13.17
C GLN A 34 -0.19 -0.23 -13.23
N GLU A 35 -1.06 0.17 -14.17
CA GLU A 35 -2.45 -0.33 -14.28
C GLU A 35 -2.53 -1.86 -14.31
N GLU A 36 -1.70 -2.52 -15.13
CA GLU A 36 -1.67 -3.98 -15.25
C GLU A 36 -1.31 -4.67 -13.92
N ILE A 37 -0.33 -4.13 -13.18
CA ILE A 37 0.09 -4.70 -11.89
C ILE A 37 -1.03 -4.52 -10.85
N ILE A 38 -1.67 -3.36 -10.83
CA ILE A 38 -2.77 -3.05 -9.91
C ILE A 38 -3.97 -3.94 -10.18
N GLU A 39 -4.34 -4.15 -11.44
CA GLU A 39 -5.44 -5.04 -11.81
C GLU A 39 -5.20 -6.47 -11.32
N ASN A 40 -3.99 -7.01 -11.52
CA ASN A 40 -3.64 -8.33 -11.02
C ASN A 40 -3.67 -8.40 -9.49
N LEU A 41 -3.13 -7.39 -8.81
CA LEU A 41 -3.14 -7.31 -7.34
C LEU A 41 -4.57 -7.21 -6.78
N LYS A 42 -5.47 -6.46 -7.44
CA LYS A 42 -6.90 -6.38 -7.08
C LYS A 42 -7.55 -7.78 -7.10
N VAL A 43 -7.24 -8.61 -8.09
CA VAL A 43 -7.74 -9.99 -8.18
C VAL A 43 -7.24 -10.85 -7.02
N PHE A 44 -5.95 -10.80 -6.70
CA PHE A 44 -5.39 -11.57 -5.58
C PHE A 44 -5.99 -11.16 -4.24
N VAL A 45 -6.10 -9.86 -3.98
CA VAL A 45 -6.72 -9.32 -2.75
C VAL A 45 -8.18 -9.79 -2.66
N GLN A 46 -8.94 -9.69 -3.74
CA GLN A 46 -10.33 -10.13 -3.74
C GLN A 46 -10.47 -11.63 -3.48
N ALA A 47 -9.59 -12.46 -4.04
CA ALA A 47 -9.58 -13.89 -3.79
C ALA A 47 -9.25 -14.22 -2.32
N ALA A 48 -8.25 -13.55 -1.73
CA ALA A 48 -7.91 -13.72 -0.31
C ALA A 48 -9.06 -13.31 0.62
N LEU A 49 -9.71 -12.17 0.33
CA LEU A 49 -10.90 -11.72 1.06
C LEU A 49 -12.04 -12.74 0.99
N GLN A 50 -12.30 -13.33 -0.18
CA GLN A 50 -13.34 -14.36 -0.34
C GLN A 50 -13.03 -15.64 0.45
N ARG A 51 -11.74 -16.00 0.57
CA ARG A 51 -11.31 -17.16 1.36
C ARG A 51 -11.26 -16.86 2.87
N GLY A 52 -11.28 -15.58 3.26
CA GLY A 52 -11.20 -15.17 4.66
C GLY A 52 -9.83 -15.41 5.29
N GLU A 53 -8.77 -15.45 4.48
CA GLU A 53 -7.39 -15.67 4.91
C GLU A 53 -6.48 -14.53 4.47
N ALA A 54 -5.23 -14.54 4.97
CA ALA A 54 -4.23 -13.57 4.56
C ALA A 54 -3.91 -13.72 3.05
N LEU A 55 -3.57 -12.60 2.42
CA LEU A 55 -3.03 -12.62 1.05
C LEU A 55 -1.77 -13.49 1.00
N ASP A 56 -1.65 -14.30 -0.05
CA ASP A 56 -0.44 -15.06 -0.33
C ASP A 56 0.77 -14.13 -0.50
N HIS A 57 1.98 -14.65 -0.27
CA HIS A 57 3.20 -13.86 -0.41
C HIS A 57 3.37 -13.39 -1.86
N VAL A 58 3.46 -12.07 -2.05
CA VAL A 58 3.65 -11.44 -3.38
C VAL A 58 5.07 -10.89 -3.47
N LEU A 59 5.80 -11.27 -4.52
CA LEU A 59 7.05 -10.64 -4.90
C LEU A 59 6.78 -9.60 -5.98
N LEU A 60 7.01 -8.33 -5.65
CA LEU A 60 7.03 -7.23 -6.61
C LEU A 60 8.47 -6.90 -6.94
N HIS A 61 8.81 -6.82 -8.22
CA HIS A 61 10.15 -6.44 -8.68
C HIS A 61 10.04 -5.50 -9.88
N GLY A 62 11.01 -4.60 -9.99
CA GLY A 62 11.06 -3.54 -11.01
C GLY A 62 12.18 -2.56 -10.70
#